data_AF-A6KQH5-F1
#
_entry.id   AF-A6KQH5-F1
#
_cell.length_a   1.000
_cell.length_b   1.000
_cell.length_c   1.000
_cell.angle_alpha   90.00
_cell.angle_beta   90.00
_cell.angle_gamma   90.00
#
_symmetry.space_group_name_H-M   'P 1'
#
loop_
_entity.id
_entity.type
_entity.pdbx_description
1 polymer ?
#
loop_
_entity_poly.entity_id
_entity_poly.type
_entity_poly.pdbx_seq_one_letter_code
_entity_poly.pdbx_strand_id
1 'polypeptide(L)' 'MLKDKFNECGHVLYADIKMENGKSKGCGVVKFESPEVAERACRMMNGMKLSGREIDVRIDRNA' A
#
# COMPACT_ATOMS: atom_id res chain seq x y z
N MET A 1 -6.57 -7.73 4.56
CA MET A 1 -5.72 -7.77 3.34
C MET A 1 -5.23 -6.35 3.04
N LEU A 2 -4.28 -6.14 2.12
CA LEU A 2 -3.62 -4.83 1.90
C LEU A 2 -4.62 -3.65 1.90
N LYS A 3 -5.74 -3.78 1.17
CA LYS A 3 -6.84 -2.81 1.14
C LYS A 3 -7.34 -2.38 2.53
N ASP A 4 -7.60 -3.32 3.44
CA ASP A 4 -8.19 -3.06 4.76
C ASP A 4 -7.22 -2.26 5.64
N LYS A 5 -5.92 -2.56 5.53
CA LYS A 5 -4.89 -1.89 6.32
C LYS A 5 -4.66 -0.45 5.83
N PHE A 6 -4.68 -0.26 4.52
CA PHE A 6 -4.57 1.07 3.92
C PHE A 6 -5.88 1.88 4.04
N ASN A 7 -7.02 1.21 4.26
CA ASN A 7 -8.30 1.88 4.51
C ASN A 7 -8.30 2.67 5.84
N GLU A 8 -7.55 2.23 6.85
CA GLU A 8 -7.36 3.00 8.10
C GLU A 8 -6.75 4.40 7.84
N CYS A 9 -5.97 4.56 6.77
CA CYS A 9 -5.36 5.83 6.41
C CYS A 9 -6.29 6.72 5.56
N GLY A 10 -7.24 6.12 4.85
CA GLY A 10 -8.27 6.80 4.05
C GLY A 10 -8.82 5.93 2.92
N HIS A 11 -9.67 6.53 2.08
CA HIS A 11 -10.44 5.77 1.10
C HIS A 11 -9.56 5.22 -0.04
N VAL A 12 -9.41 3.90 -0.06
CA VAL A 12 -8.67 3.16 -1.09
C VAL A 12 -9.59 2.89 -2.28
N LEU A 13 -9.24 3.44 -3.45
CA LEU A 13 -9.93 3.14 -4.71
C LEU A 13 -9.58 1.76 -5.23
N TYR A 14 -8.30 1.39 -5.12
CA TYR A 14 -7.79 0.16 -5.71
C TYR A 14 -6.58 -0.33 -4.93
N ALA A 15 -6.48 -1.65 -4.74
CA ALA A 15 -5.31 -2.27 -4.15
C ALA A 15 -5.05 -3.59 -4.87
N ASP A 16 -3.85 -3.74 -5.43
CA ASP A 16 -3.43 -4.92 -6.15
C ASP A 16 -2.10 -5.42 -5.63
N ILE A 17 -1.98 -6.74 -5.50
CA ILE A 17 -0.75 -7.37 -5.03
C ILE A 17 -0.05 -7.90 -6.27
N LYS A 18 1.19 -7.47 -6.49
CA LYS A 18 2.01 -8.02 -7.57
C LYS A 18 2.28 -9.50 -7.28
N MET A 19 1.63 -10.34 -8.07
CA MET A 19 1.88 -11.77 -8.13
C MET A 19 2.73 -12.07 -9.36
N GLU A 20 3.83 -12.81 -9.17
CA GLU A 20 4.65 -13.30 -10.27
C GLU A 20 4.71 -14.83 -10.17
N ASN A 21 4.32 -15.50 -11.26
CA ASN A 21 4.33 -16.96 -11.36
C ASN A 21 3.57 -17.67 -10.22
N GLY A 22 2.40 -17.15 -9.85
CA GLY A 22 1.56 -17.71 -8.77
C GLY A 22 2.09 -17.46 -7.34
N LYS A 23 3.22 -16.76 -7.18
CA LYS A 23 3.75 -16.36 -5.88
C LYS A 23 3.65 -14.86 -5.70
N SER A 24 3.13 -14.42 -4.55
CA SER A 24 3.15 -13.02 -4.17
C SER A 24 4.60 -12.57 -3.96
N LYS A 25 5.03 -11.51 -4.66
CA LYS A 25 6.38 -10.94 -4.48
C LYS A 25 6.54 -10.20 -3.14
N GLY A 26 5.47 -10.10 -2.35
CA GLY A 26 5.45 -9.30 -1.14
C GLY A 26 5.32 -7.80 -1.41
N CYS A 27 5.04 -7.41 -2.66
CA CYS A 27 4.82 -6.03 -3.08
C CYS A 27 3.41 -5.87 -3.62
N GLY A 28 2.84 -4.69 -3.43
CA GLY A 28 1.54 -4.31 -3.98
C GLY A 28 1.49 -2.83 -4.28
N VAL A 29 0.49 -2.45 -5.06
CA VAL A 29 0.18 -1.05 -5.37
C VAL A 29 -1.17 -0.71 -4.78
N VAL A 30 -1.28 0.49 -4.20
CA VAL A 30 -2.52 1.01 -3.63
C VAL A 30 -2.78 2.38 -4.25
N LYS A 31 -3.99 2.56 -4.77
CA LYS A 31 -4.48 3.82 -5.31
C LYS A 31 -5.52 4.39 -4.36
N PHE A 32 -5.30 5.62 -3.95
CA PHE A 32 -6.23 6.39 -3.13
C PHE A 32 -7.04 7.36 -4.00
N GLU A 33 -8.16 7.83 -3.47
CA GLU A 33 -8.97 8.86 -4.14
C GLU A 33 -8.25 10.20 -4.24
N SER A 34 -7.47 10.54 -3.21
CA SER A 34 -6.86 11.84 -3.03
C SER A 34 -5.35 11.69 -2.81
N PRO A 35 -4.52 12.52 -3.46
CA PRO A 35 -3.06 12.48 -3.31
C PRO A 35 -2.62 12.80 -1.87
N GLU A 36 -3.34 13.68 -1.18
CA GLU A 36 -3.10 14.01 0.24
C GLU A 36 -3.24 12.78 1.14
N VAL A 37 -4.26 11.95 0.89
CA VAL A 37 -4.50 10.69 1.61
C VAL A 37 -3.39 9.69 1.31
N ALA A 38 -2.97 9.60 0.04
CA ALA A 38 -1.85 8.75 -0.35
C ALA A 38 -0.57 9.13 0.41
N GLU A 39 -0.24 10.42 0.46
CA GLU A 39 0.97 10.92 1.13
C GLU A 39 0.94 10.64 2.64
N ARG A 40 -0.22 10.85 3.29
CA ARG A 40 -0.41 10.49 4.70
C ARG A 40 -0.28 8.98 4.90
N ALA A 41 -0.95 8.18 4.09
CA ALA A 41 -0.90 6.72 4.16
C ALA A 41 0.52 6.20 3.99
N CYS A 42 1.30 6.79 3.07
CA CYS A 42 2.70 6.47 2.89
C CYS A 42 3.50 6.72 4.16
N ARG A 43 3.36 7.89 4.80
CA ARG A 43 4.10 8.19 6.04
C ARG A 43 3.69 7.30 7.21
N MET A 44 2.40 6.98 7.34
CA MET A 44 1.89 6.16 8.45
C MET A 44 2.23 4.68 8.27
N MET A 45 2.11 4.16 7.04
CA MET A 45 2.31 2.74 6.73
C MET A 45 3.77 2.38 6.49
N ASN A 46 4.61 3.33 6.10
CA ASN A 46 6.05 3.10 5.89
C ASN A 46 6.73 2.69 7.21
N GLY A 47 7.37 1.51 7.21
CA GLY A 47 8.00 0.92 8.39
C GLY A 47 7.05 0.15 9.30
N MET A 48 5.75 0.00 8.95
CA MET A 48 4.86 -0.86 9.73
C MET A 48 5.20 -2.34 9.56
N LYS A 49 4.96 -3.14 10.60
CA LYS A 49 5.05 -4.61 10.53
C LYS A 49 3.75 -5.20 10.00
N LEU A 50 3.77 -5.68 8.76
CA LEU A 50 2.70 -6.46 8.14
C LEU A 50 3.08 -7.96 8.16
N SER A 51 2.29 -8.79 8.86
CA SER A 51 2.57 -10.23 9.03
C SER A 51 4.00 -10.53 9.53
N GLY A 52 4.49 -9.70 10.46
CA GLY A 52 5.83 -9.85 11.05
C GLY A 52 6.98 -9.33 10.18
N ARG A 53 6.71 -8.76 9.00
CA ARG A 53 7.71 -8.13 8.12
C ARG A 53 7.47 -6.63 8.04
N GLU A 54 8.52 -5.83 8.14
CA GLU A 54 8.43 -4.40 7.88
C GLU A 54 8.14 -4.15 6.40
N ILE A 55 7.15 -3.30 6.12
CA ILE A 55 6.81 -2.89 4.77
C ILE A 55 7.38 -1.50 4.49
N ASP A 56 7.92 -1.32 3.30
CA ASP A 56 8.33 -0.02 2.78
C ASP A 56 7.19 0.50 1.90
N VAL A 57 6.73 1.72 2.20
CA VAL A 57 5.65 2.35 1.46
C VAL A 57 6.17 3.66 0.91
N ARG A 58 6.10 3.81 -0.42
CA ARG A 58 6.52 5.00 -1.14
C ARG A 58 5.43 5.47 -2.08
N ILE A 59 5.34 6.78 -2.24
CA ILE A 59 4.51 7.38 -3.27
C ILE A 59 5.15 7.09 -4.62
N ASP A 60 4.40 6.40 -5.48
CA ASP A 60 4.77 6.28 -6.88
C ASP A 60 4.60 7.64 -7.55
N ARG A 61 5.71 8.19 -8.06
CA ARG A 61 5.73 9.50 -8.74
C ARG A 61 5.67 9.37 -10.27
N ASN A 62 5.35 8.19 -10.80
CA ASN A 62 5.44 7.89 -12.23
C ASN A 62 4.07 7.67 -12.90
N ALA A 63 3.03 8.37 -12.45
CA ALA A 63 1.71 8.35 -13.06
C ALA A 63 1.54 9.45 -14.11
#